data_AF-A0A9E8NE52-F1
#
_entry.id   AF-A0A9E8NE52-F1
#
_cell.length_a   1.000
_cell.length_b   1.000
_cell.length_c   1.000
_cell.angle_alpha   90.00
_cell.angle_beta   90.00
_cell.angle_gamma   90.00
#
_symmetry.space_group_name_H-M   'P 1'
#
loop_
_entity.id
_entity.type
_entity.pdbx_description
1 polymer ?
#
loop_
_entity_poly.entity_id
_entity_poly.type
_entity_poly.pdbx_seq_one_letter_code
_entity_poly.pdbx_strand_id
1 'polypeptide(L)'
;MALQLNPALDIAYIDQVYGDDPVILYMIFDAFLSDSVPRWHALHQALDNEDMKESASIVHGLKPSFTMTGLTDIRPKVELLEKAIKENNPVEALLTMYKAISEELNSMIPILEQESERLKLL
;
A
#
# COMPACT_ATOMS: atom_id res chain seq x y z
N MET A 1 -23.87 11.07 7.31
CA MET A 1 -24.24 9.69 6.93
C MET A 1 -22.91 8.97 6.83
N ALA A 2 -22.72 7.87 7.56
CA ALA A 2 -21.44 7.15 7.51
C ALA A 2 -21.14 6.71 6.07
N LEU A 3 -19.89 6.83 5.65
CA LEU A 3 -19.47 6.38 4.33
C LEU A 3 -19.50 4.85 4.29
N GLN A 4 -20.23 4.28 3.34
CA GLN A 4 -20.25 2.83 3.13
C GLN A 4 -19.09 2.44 2.22
N LEU A 5 -17.93 2.20 2.84
CA LEU A 5 -16.72 1.73 2.16
C LEU A 5 -16.70 0.19 2.07
N ASN A 6 -15.93 -0.33 1.11
CA ASN A 6 -15.72 -1.78 0.95
C ASN A 6 -15.13 -2.42 2.22
N PRO A 7 -15.74 -3.51 2.76
CA PRO A 7 -15.31 -4.15 4.01
C PRO A 7 -13.94 -4.87 3.92
N ALA A 8 -13.35 -4.97 2.73
CA ALA A 8 -11.97 -5.45 2.58
C ALA A 8 -10.92 -4.43 3.10
N LEU A 9 -11.32 -3.18 3.30
CA LEU A 9 -10.50 -2.15 3.93
C LEU A 9 -10.76 -2.12 5.44
N ASP A 10 -9.77 -1.67 6.20
CA ASP A 10 -9.92 -1.43 7.64
C ASP A 10 -10.75 -0.17 7.90
N ILE A 11 -12.07 -0.35 7.85
CA ILE A 11 -13.05 0.73 8.03
C ILE A 11 -12.95 1.34 9.43
N ALA A 12 -12.67 0.51 10.44
CA ALA A 12 -12.52 0.99 11.81
C ALA A 12 -11.33 1.96 11.93
N TYR A 13 -10.20 1.64 11.30
CA TYR A 13 -9.06 2.55 11.23
C TYR A 13 -9.39 3.82 10.44
N ILE A 14 -9.99 3.67 9.26
CA ILE A 14 -10.34 4.79 8.39
C ILE A 14 -11.27 5.78 9.12
N ASP A 15 -12.35 5.29 9.73
CA ASP A 15 -13.31 6.12 10.46
C ASP A 15 -12.65 6.78 11.68
N GLN A 16 -11.76 6.07 12.38
CA GLN A 16 -11.03 6.62 13.52
C GLN A 16 -10.12 7.79 13.12
N VAL A 17 -9.48 7.72 11.96
CA VAL A 17 -8.46 8.70 11.55
C VAL A 17 -9.06 9.85 10.73
N TYR A 18 -10.01 9.56 9.85
CA TYR A 18 -10.54 10.51 8.87
C TYR A 18 -12.03 10.83 9.09
N GLY A 19 -12.75 10.00 9.86
CA GLY A 19 -14.19 10.13 10.03
C GLY A 19 -14.94 9.96 8.70
N ASP A 20 -16.04 10.71 8.57
CA ASP A 20 -16.95 10.62 7.42
C ASP A 20 -16.64 11.65 6.31
N ASP A 21 -15.38 12.09 6.13
CA ASP A 21 -15.01 13.10 5.12
C ASP A 21 -14.63 12.44 3.77
N PRO A 22 -15.53 12.45 2.75
CA PRO A 22 -15.27 11.80 1.48
C PRO A 22 -14.14 12.47 0.68
N VAL A 23 -13.91 13.77 0.87
CA VAL A 23 -12.87 14.52 0.16
C VAL A 23 -11.50 14.07 0.64
N ILE A 24 -11.32 13.94 1.96
CA ILE A 24 -10.06 13.45 2.55
C ILE A 24 -9.77 12.02 2.08
N LEU A 25 -10.77 11.13 2.12
CA LEU A 25 -10.58 9.74 1.72
C LEU A 25 -10.31 9.59 0.23
N TYR A 26 -11.00 10.34 -0.62
CA TYR A 26 -10.69 10.42 -2.04
C TYR A 26 -9.22 10.81 -2.26
N MET A 27 -8.75 11.89 -1.62
CA MET A 27 -7.35 12.34 -1.78
C MET A 27 -6.34 11.26 -1.34
N ILE A 28 -6.65 10.51 -0.29
CA ILE A 28 -5.77 9.44 0.21
C ILE A 28 -5.73 8.26 -0.76
N PHE A 29 -6.88 7.80 -1.26
CA PHE A 29 -6.92 6.70 -2.22
C PHE A 29 -6.30 7.11 -3.55
N ASP A 30 -6.60 8.31 -4.05
CA ASP A 30 -6.02 8.86 -5.27
C ASP A 30 -4.49 8.99 -5.18
N ALA A 31 -3.96 9.51 -4.07
CA ALA A 31 -2.51 9.59 -3.84
C ALA A 31 -1.87 8.20 -3.71
N PHE A 32 -2.54 7.23 -3.09
CA PHE A 32 -2.02 5.87 -3.02
C PHE A 32 -1.93 5.23 -4.42
N LEU A 33 -3.01 5.35 -5.21
CA LEU A 33 -3.08 4.80 -6.55
C LEU A 33 -2.10 5.48 -7.52
N SER A 34 -1.99 6.81 -7.46
CA SER A 34 -1.16 7.59 -8.40
C SER A 34 0.32 7.64 -8.03
N ASP A 35 0.66 7.62 -6.73
CA ASP A 35 2.06 7.73 -6.28
C ASP A 35 2.60 6.45 -5.66
N SER A 36 1.82 5.79 -4.78
CA SER A 36 2.33 4.67 -3.99
C SER A 36 2.39 3.37 -4.77
N VAL A 37 1.38 3.07 -5.61
CA VAL A 37 1.36 1.88 -6.46
C VAL A 37 2.50 1.89 -7.50
N PRO A 38 2.76 2.98 -8.26
CA PRO A 38 3.91 3.00 -9.18
C PRO A 38 5.25 2.84 -8.47
N ARG A 39 5.43 3.47 -7.30
CA ARG A 39 6.62 3.27 -6.47
C ARG A 39 6.76 1.84 -5.97
N TRP A 40 5.67 1.18 -5.61
CA TRP A 40 5.67 -0.24 -5.26
C TRP A 40 6.11 -1.11 -6.45
N HIS A 41 5.69 -0.77 -7.68
CA HIS A 41 6.19 -1.47 -8.86
C HIS A 41 7.67 -1.20 -9.15
N ALA A 42 8.16 0.02 -8.90
CA ALA A 42 9.59 0.35 -9.02
C ALA A 42 10.47 -0.45 -8.05
N LEU A 43 9.93 -0.90 -6.91
CA LEU A 43 10.64 -1.79 -5.97
C LEU A 43 11.09 -3.09 -6.64
N HIS A 44 10.30 -3.66 -7.55
CA HIS A 44 10.68 -4.88 -8.27
C HIS A 44 11.99 -4.69 -9.02
N GLN A 45 12.12 -3.58 -9.75
CA GLN A 45 13.33 -3.25 -10.50
C GLN A 45 14.51 -2.95 -9.57
N ALA A 46 14.28 -2.30 -8.43
CA ALA A 46 15.33 -2.06 -7.44
C ALA A 46 15.87 -3.38 -6.84
N LEU A 47 14.99 -4.33 -6.55
CA LEU A 47 15.36 -5.67 -6.08
C LEU A 47 16.10 -6.48 -7.15
N ASP A 48 15.61 -6.50 -8.39
CA ASP A 48 16.25 -7.20 -9.52
C ASP A 48 17.66 -6.67 -9.82
N ASN A 49 17.89 -5.37 -9.63
CA ASN A 49 19.20 -4.73 -9.79
C ASN A 49 20.09 -4.83 -8.54
N GLU A 50 19.64 -5.56 -7.52
CA GLU A 50 20.30 -5.68 -6.22
C GLU A 50 20.56 -4.34 -5.49
N ASP A 51 19.80 -3.29 -5.81
CA ASP A 51 19.91 -1.99 -5.16
C ASP A 51 19.17 -2.01 -3.81
N MET A 52 19.83 -2.59 -2.80
CA MET A 52 19.26 -2.73 -1.45
C MET A 52 18.98 -1.38 -0.79
N LYS A 53 19.76 -0.35 -1.13
CA LYS A 53 19.59 0.99 -0.57
C LYS A 53 18.30 1.62 -1.10
N GLU A 54 18.11 1.58 -2.41
CA GLU A 54 16.88 2.08 -3.04
C GLU A 54 15.68 1.24 -2.63
N SER A 55 15.81 -0.09 -2.61
CA SER A 55 14.75 -1.00 -2.16
C SER A 55 14.28 -0.67 -0.73
N ALA A 56 15.21 -0.47 0.20
CA ALA A 56 14.88 -0.09 1.57
C ALA A 56 14.23 1.30 1.64
N SER A 57 14.70 2.26 0.84
CA SER A 57 14.14 3.61 0.75
C SER A 57 12.69 3.60 0.27
N ILE A 58 12.41 2.86 -0.82
CA ILE A 58 11.06 2.71 -1.38
C ILE A 58 10.12 2.12 -0.33
N VAL A 59 10.48 0.97 0.25
CA VAL A 59 9.64 0.30 1.25
C VAL A 59 9.42 1.19 2.47
N HIS A 60 10.48 1.88 2.94
CA HIS A 60 10.39 2.81 4.07
C HIS A 60 9.36 3.91 3.84
N GLY A 61 9.38 4.53 2.66
CA GLY A 61 8.47 5.60 2.29
C GLY A 61 7.04 5.16 2.05
N LEU A 62 6.82 3.93 1.57
CA LEU A 62 5.48 3.42 1.23
C LEU A 62 4.68 2.90 2.42
N LYS A 63 5.37 2.43 3.46
CA LYS A 63 4.76 1.94 4.70
C LYS A 63 3.54 2.76 5.17
N PRO A 64 3.64 4.08 5.43
CA PRO A 64 2.50 4.85 5.93
C PRO A 64 1.28 4.78 4.99
N SER A 65 1.50 4.79 3.68
CA SER A 65 0.42 4.81 2.69
C SER A 65 -0.48 3.56 2.76
N PHE A 66 0.07 2.38 3.08
CA PHE A 66 -0.75 1.17 3.29
C PHE A 66 -1.68 1.32 4.48
N THR A 67 -1.20 1.87 5.60
CA THR A 67 -2.06 2.08 6.77
C THR A 67 -3.12 3.14 6.48
N MET A 68 -2.73 4.26 5.86
CA MET A 68 -3.64 5.37 5.55
C MET A 68 -4.80 4.96 4.63
N THR A 69 -4.58 4.00 3.73
CA THR A 69 -5.61 3.47 2.83
C THR A 69 -6.47 2.36 3.44
N GLY A 70 -6.26 2.00 4.72
CA GLY A 70 -6.96 0.89 5.36
C GLY A 70 -6.43 -0.49 4.97
N LEU A 71 -5.26 -0.58 4.32
CA LEU A 71 -4.55 -1.84 4.03
C LEU A 71 -3.69 -2.26 5.24
N THR A 72 -4.28 -2.23 6.44
CA THR A 72 -3.58 -2.45 7.71
C THR A 72 -3.00 -3.86 7.83
N ASP A 73 -3.58 -4.85 7.15
CA ASP A 73 -3.05 -6.23 7.09
C ASP A 73 -1.84 -6.40 6.17
N ILE A 74 -1.71 -5.55 5.14
CA ILE A 74 -0.57 -5.58 4.20
C ILE A 74 0.64 -4.90 4.84
N ARG A 75 0.42 -3.85 5.64
CA ARG A 75 1.48 -3.05 6.28
C ARG A 75 2.53 -3.89 7.04
N PRO A 76 2.18 -4.85 7.92
CA PRO A 76 3.17 -5.70 8.60
C PRO A 76 4.03 -6.51 7.64
N LYS A 77 3.50 -6.96 6.51
CA LYS A 77 4.26 -7.72 5.50
C LYS A 77 5.29 -6.84 4.81
N VAL A 78 4.92 -5.59 4.53
CA VAL A 78 5.82 -4.55 4.00
C VAL A 78 6.93 -4.22 5.00
N GLU A 79 6.63 -4.17 6.31
CA GLU A 79 7.65 -4.02 7.37
C GLU A 79 8.62 -5.20 7.45
N LEU A 80 8.11 -6.42 7.30
CA LEU A 80 8.95 -7.62 7.24
C LEU A 80 9.87 -7.61 6.00
N LEU A 81 9.35 -7.17 4.84
CA LEU A 81 10.15 -6.99 3.64
C LEU A 81 11.26 -5.95 3.85
N GLU A 82 10.94 -4.79 4.43
CA GLU A 82 11.94 -3.76 4.76
C GLU A 82 13.07 -4.32 5.63
N LYS A 83 12.70 -5.10 6.65
CA LYS A 83 13.65 -5.74 7.55
C LYS A 83 14.54 -6.73 6.80
N ALA A 84 13.95 -7.60 5.98
CA ALA A 84 14.69 -8.56 5.17
C ALA A 84 15.69 -7.88 4.21
N ILE A 85 15.30 -6.76 3.59
CA ILE A 85 16.20 -5.95 2.76
C ILE A 85 17.38 -5.42 3.59
N LYS A 86 17.11 -4.84 4.77
CA LYS A 86 18.14 -4.29 5.67
C LYS A 86 19.08 -5.35 6.22
N GLU A 87 18.62 -6.59 6.35
CA GLU A 87 19.41 -7.75 6.79
C GLU A 87 20.21 -8.38 5.64
N ASN A 88 20.13 -7.83 4.41
CA ASN A 88 20.76 -8.36 3.20
C ASN A 88 20.37 -9.82 2.92
N ASN A 89 19.09 -10.15 3.09
CA ASN A 89 18.59 -11.46 2.68
C ASN A 89 18.79 -11.67 1.16
N PRO A 90 18.89 -12.94 0.70
CA PRO A 90 19.03 -13.25 -0.72
C PRO A 90 17.92 -12.62 -1.57
N VAL A 91 18.29 -12.10 -2.75
CA VAL A 91 17.38 -11.40 -3.67
C VAL A 91 16.19 -12.29 -4.05
N GLU A 92 16.39 -13.59 -4.22
CA GLU A 92 15.31 -14.53 -4.52
C GLU A 92 14.27 -14.60 -3.39
N ALA A 93 14.71 -14.51 -2.14
CA ALA A 93 13.83 -14.47 -0.97
C ALA A 93 13.06 -13.14 -0.92
N LEU A 94 13.75 -12.03 -1.19
CA LEU A 94 13.12 -10.69 -1.24
C LEU A 94 12.07 -10.60 -2.36
N LEU A 95 12.38 -11.11 -3.55
CA LEU A 95 11.44 -11.18 -4.68
C LEU A 95 10.25 -12.09 -4.39
N THR A 96 10.45 -13.19 -3.65
CA THR A 96 9.35 -14.05 -3.21
C THR A 96 8.41 -13.30 -2.26
N MET A 97 8.96 -12.57 -1.28
CA MET A 97 8.16 -11.73 -0.38
C MET A 97 7.43 -10.61 -1.14
N TYR A 98 8.13 -9.93 -2.06
CA TYR A 98 7.56 -8.90 -2.91
C TYR A 98 6.37 -9.42 -3.73
N LYS A 99 6.52 -10.59 -4.36
CA LYS A 99 5.45 -11.22 -5.18
C LYS A 99 4.23 -11.56 -4.35
N ALA A 100 4.42 -12.17 -3.17
CA ALA A 100 3.31 -12.49 -2.27
C ALA A 100 2.53 -11.23 -1.85
N ILE A 101 3.24 -10.16 -1.46
CA ILE A 101 2.60 -8.88 -1.12
C ILE A 101 1.92 -8.26 -2.35
N SER A 102 2.53 -8.36 -3.52
CA SER A 102 1.98 -7.80 -4.76
C SER A 102 0.71 -8.53 -5.21
N GLU A 103 0.62 -9.84 -5.03
CA GLU A 103 -0.61 -10.60 -5.31
C GLU A 103 -1.78 -10.11 -4.45
N GLU A 104 -1.55 -9.89 -3.16
CA GLU A 104 -2.55 -9.33 -2.26
C GLU A 104 -2.90 -7.88 -2.65
N LEU A 105 -1.90 -7.03 -2.89
CA LEU A 105 -2.11 -5.64 -3.28
C LEU A 105 -2.89 -5.53 -4.61
N ASN A 106 -2.59 -6.39 -5.59
CA ASN A 106 -3.29 -6.41 -6.87
C ASN A 106 -4.78 -6.77 -6.72
N SER A 107 -5.16 -7.52 -5.69
CA SER A 107 -6.58 -7.77 -5.37
C SER A 107 -7.27 -6.56 -4.73
N MET A 108 -6.51 -5.68 -4.08
CA MET A 108 -7.01 -4.49 -3.39
C MET A 108 -7.05 -3.24 -4.29
N ILE A 109 -6.19 -3.13 -5.30
CA ILE A 109 -6.14 -1.98 -6.22
C ILE A 109 -7.52 -1.71 -6.84
N PRO A 110 -8.24 -2.68 -7.45
CA PRO A 110 -9.55 -2.41 -8.05
C PRO A 110 -10.60 -1.93 -7.05
N ILE A 111 -10.49 -2.36 -5.78
CA ILE A 111 -11.37 -1.92 -4.69
C ILE A 111 -11.10 -0.44 -4.37
N LEU A 112 -9.82 -0.07 -4.24
CA LEU A 112 -9.41 1.31 -3.99
C LEU A 112 -9.77 2.23 -5.16
N GLU A 113 -9.62 1.78 -6.40
CA GLU A 113 -10.05 2.51 -7.60
C GLU A 113 -11.56 2.78 -7.57
N GLN A 114 -12.37 1.74 -7.33
CA GLN A 114 -13.82 1.87 -7.26
C GLN A 114 -14.27 2.81 -6.13
N GLU A 115 -13.68 2.69 -4.94
CA GLU A 115 -14.00 3.58 -3.82
C GLU A 115 -13.56 5.01 -4.09
N SER A 116 -12.37 5.22 -4.67
CA SER A 116 -11.88 6.55 -5.05
C SER A 116 -12.82 7.22 -6.06
N GLU A 117 -13.22 6.52 -7.12
CA GLU A 117 -14.17 7.04 -8.11
C GLU A 117 -15.53 7.37 -7.49
N ARG A 118 -16.03 6.53 -6.57
CA ARG A 118 -17.29 6.78 -5.87
C ARG A 118 -17.22 8.00 -4.96
N LEU A 119 -16.14 8.14 -4.19
CA LEU A 119 -15.93 9.24 -3.25
C LEU A 119 -15.75 10.58 -3.98
N LYS A 120 -15.13 10.58 -5.17
CA LYS A 120 -14.97 11.78 -6.01
C LYS A 120 -16.28 12.45 -6.42
N LEU A 121 -17.38 11.69 -6.41
CA LEU A 121 -18.71 12.17 -6.84
C LEU A 121 -19.59 12.65 -5.68
N LEU A 122 -19.12 12.53 -4.43
CA LEU A 122 -19.81 12.96 -3.21
C LEU A 122 -19.39 14.37 -2.80
#